data_AF-A0A920P8Y4-F1
#
_entry.id   AF-A0A920P8Y4-F1
#
_cell.length_a   1.000
_cell.length_b   1.000
_cell.length_c   1.000
_cell.angle_alpha   90.00
_cell.angle_beta   90.00
_cell.angle_gamma   90.00
#
_symmetry.space_group_name_H-M   'P 1'
#
loop_
_entity.id
_entity.type
_entity.pdbx_description
1 polymer ?
#
loop_
_entity_poly.entity_id
_entity_poly.type
_entity_poly.pdbx_seq_one_letter_code
_entity_poly.pdbx_strand_id
1 'polypeptide(L)'
;MKGLIKVMSKMGISTVQSYRGAQIFEAIGLNQELIDNYFTWTPSPVDGIGLEVIEQESILRHEASYSKDVVAGAQELEVGGQYQWRRHGNTISGIRTP
;
A
#
# COMPACT_ATOMS: atom_id res chain seq x y z
N MET A 1 1.98 -20.21 -0.96
CA MET A 1 0.97 -20.26 -2.04
C MET A 1 -0.50 -20.13 -1.57
N LYS A 2 -0.89 -20.59 -0.35
CA LYS A 2 -2.30 -20.56 0.11
C LYS A 2 -2.97 -19.16 0.08
N GLY A 3 -2.22 -18.09 0.38
CA GLY A 3 -2.75 -16.73 0.39
C GLY A 3 -3.23 -16.25 -0.99
N LEU A 4 -2.42 -16.46 -2.03
CA LEU A 4 -2.79 -16.09 -3.40
C LEU A 4 -4.04 -16.85 -3.87
N ILE A 5 -4.10 -18.16 -3.60
CA ILE A 5 -5.29 -18.98 -3.92
C ILE A 5 -6.54 -18.42 -3.24
N LYS A 6 -6.44 -18.05 -1.95
CA LYS A 6 -7.57 -17.47 -1.21
C LYS A 6 -8.07 -16.17 -1.85
N VAL A 7 -7.18 -15.32 -2.35
CA VAL A 7 -7.56 -14.07 -3.04
C VAL A 7 -8.22 -14.38 -4.38
N MET A 8 -7.62 -15.23 -5.21
CA MET A 8 -8.17 -15.61 -6.52
C MET A 8 -9.55 -16.28 -6.39
N SER A 9 -9.70 -17.18 -5.41
CA SER A 9 -10.96 -17.90 -5.17
C SER A 9 -12.09 -16.99 -4.68
N LYS A 10 -11.81 -15.85 -4.03
CA LYS A 10 -12.86 -14.86 -3.68
C LYS A 10 -13.51 -14.26 -4.92
N MET A 11 -12.77 -14.16 -6.03
CA MET A 11 -13.25 -13.63 -7.31
C MET A 11 -13.62 -14.73 -8.30
N GLY A 12 -13.64 -16.00 -7.88
CA GLY A 12 -14.01 -17.14 -8.72
C GLY A 12 -12.95 -17.57 -9.74
N ILE A 13 -11.69 -17.13 -9.60
CA ILE A 13 -10.62 -17.46 -10.55
C ILE A 13 -9.84 -18.69 -10.09
N SER A 14 -9.66 -19.64 -11.02
CA SER A 14 -8.99 -20.91 -10.78
C SER A 14 -7.56 -20.98 -11.31
N THR A 15 -7.11 -20.02 -12.13
CA THR A 15 -5.74 -19.99 -12.68
C THR A 15 -5.03 -18.66 -12.44
N VAL A 16 -3.72 -18.72 -12.16
CA VAL A 16 -2.88 -17.52 -11.97
C VAL A 16 -2.78 -16.70 -13.25
N GLN A 17 -2.81 -17.35 -14.41
CA GLN A 17 -2.75 -16.67 -15.70
C GLN A 17 -4.00 -15.80 -15.93
N SER A 18 -5.19 -16.33 -15.65
CA SER A 18 -6.43 -15.54 -15.70
C SER A 18 -6.42 -14.40 -14.68
N TYR A 19 -5.91 -14.63 -13.48
CA TYR A 19 -5.81 -13.58 -12.45
C TYR A 19 -4.90 -12.42 -12.88
N ARG A 20 -3.75 -12.72 -13.51
CA ARG A 20 -2.82 -11.70 -14.02
C ARG A 20 -3.42 -10.85 -15.14
N GLY A 21 -4.19 -11.46 -16.05
CA GLY A 21 -4.80 -10.75 -17.17
C GLY A 21 -6.05 -9.94 -16.81
N ALA A 22 -6.70 -10.26 -15.70
CA ALA A 22 -7.99 -9.65 -15.35
C ALA A 22 -7.88 -8.31 -14.60
N GLN A 23 -6.68 -7.87 -14.19
CA GLN A 23 -6.44 -6.59 -13.49
C GLN A 23 -7.46 -6.30 -12.37
N ILE A 24 -7.71 -7.28 -11.49
CA ILE A 24 -8.81 -7.22 -10.52
C ILE A 24 -8.40 -6.43 -9.28
N PHE A 25 -8.28 -5.12 -9.46
CA PHE A 25 -8.10 -4.15 -8.40
C PHE A 25 -8.67 -2.81 -8.85
N GLU A 26 -8.94 -1.96 -7.86
CA GLU A 26 -9.37 -0.58 -8.04
C GLU A 26 -8.31 0.30 -7.39
N ALA A 27 -7.89 1.35 -8.09
CA ALA A 27 -6.93 2.31 -7.56
C ALA A 27 -7.65 3.44 -6.85
N ILE A 28 -7.26 3.74 -5.61
CA ILE A 28 -7.85 4.81 -4.82
C ILE A 28 -6.74 5.79 -4.44
N GLY A 29 -6.92 7.07 -4.76
CA GLY A 29 -6.00 8.13 -4.38
C GLY A 29 -4.74 8.20 -5.25
N LEU A 30 -4.78 7.68 -6.47
CA LEU A 30 -3.72 7.84 -7.47
C LEU A 30 -4.25 8.71 -8.61
N ASN A 31 -3.40 9.57 -9.16
CA ASN A 31 -3.84 10.45 -10.23
C ASN A 31 -4.04 9.74 -11.57
N GLN A 32 -4.94 10.29 -12.40
CA GLN A 32 -5.32 9.65 -13.66
C GLN A 32 -4.13 9.49 -14.62
N GLU A 33 -3.21 10.46 -14.66
CA GLU A 33 -2.00 10.38 -15.50
C GLU A 33 -1.12 9.16 -15.13
N LEU A 34 -0.96 8.88 -13.84
CA LEU A 34 -0.21 7.70 -13.38
C LEU A 34 -0.97 6.41 -13.72
N ILE A 35 -2.29 6.39 -13.54
CA ILE A 35 -3.11 5.24 -13.93
C ILE A 35 -3.00 4.95 -15.42
N ASP A 36 -3.12 5.97 -16.26
CA ASP A 36 -3.07 5.81 -17.71
C ASP A 36 -1.72 5.27 -18.19
N ASN A 37 -0.62 5.73 -17.60
CA ASN A 37 0.74 5.36 -17.98
C ASN A 37 1.19 3.98 -17.43
N TYR A 38 0.76 3.61 -16.22
CA TYR A 38 1.35 2.45 -15.51
C TYR A 38 0.34 1.38 -15.07
N PHE A 39 -0.95 1.72 -15.00
CA PHE A 39 -2.03 0.82 -14.60
C PHE A 39 -3.23 0.92 -15.54
N THR A 40 -2.96 1.06 -16.84
CA THR A 40 -3.97 1.33 -17.86
C THR A 40 -5.15 0.36 -17.72
N TRP A 41 -6.37 0.88 -17.87
CA TRP A 41 -7.65 0.17 -17.69
C TRP A 41 -8.06 -0.14 -16.24
N THR A 42 -7.26 0.26 -15.25
CA THR A 42 -7.65 0.14 -13.83
C THR A 42 -8.66 1.23 -13.46
N PRO A 43 -9.82 0.89 -12.88
CA PRO A 43 -10.75 1.89 -12.37
C PRO A 43 -10.13 2.70 -11.23
N SER A 44 -10.29 4.03 -11.26
CA SER A 44 -9.88 4.92 -10.18
C SER A 44 -10.95 5.99 -9.91
N PRO A 45 -11.93 5.72 -9.05
CA PRO A 45 -13.04 6.66 -8.82
C PRO A 45 -12.65 7.85 -7.93
N VAL A 46 -11.49 7.80 -7.26
CA VAL A 46 -10.99 8.86 -6.40
C VAL A 46 -9.58 9.21 -6.84
N ASP A 47 -9.45 10.42 -7.36
CA ASP A 47 -8.17 11.03 -7.77
C ASP A 47 -7.23 11.23 -6.56
N GLY A 48 -5.94 11.44 -6.81
CA GLY A 48 -4.99 11.68 -5.73
C GLY A 48 -3.58 11.98 -6.19
N ILE A 49 -2.61 11.25 -5.63
CA ILE A 49 -1.19 11.60 -5.76
C ILE A 49 -0.62 11.13 -7.11
N GLY A 50 0.28 11.96 -7.66
CA GLY A 50 1.05 11.63 -8.86
C GLY A 50 2.43 11.07 -8.52
N LEU A 51 3.24 10.88 -9.56
CA LEU A 51 4.55 10.24 -9.46
C LEU A 51 5.55 11.04 -8.61
N GLU A 52 5.50 12.37 -8.65
CA GLU A 52 6.38 13.27 -7.89
C GLU A 52 6.26 13.05 -6.38
N VAL A 53 5.02 12.91 -5.88
CA VAL A 53 4.77 12.67 -4.45
C VAL A 53 5.24 11.28 -4.04
N ILE A 54 5.02 10.27 -4.90
CA ILE A 54 5.47 8.89 -4.64
C ILE A 54 6.99 8.83 -4.59
N GLU A 55 7.68 9.53 -5.49
CA GLU A 55 9.14 9.65 -5.49
C GLU A 55 9.63 10.29 -4.20
N GLN A 56 9.07 11.44 -3.82
CA GLN A 56 9.45 12.15 -2.61
C GLN A 56 9.26 11.27 -1.36
N GLU A 57 8.11 10.60 -1.22
CA GLU A 57 7.88 9.68 -0.10
C GLU A 57 8.83 8.49 -0.08
N SER A 58 9.17 7.94 -1.26
CA SER A 58 10.12 6.85 -1.39
C SER A 58 11.51 7.25 -0.93
N ILE A 59 11.98 8.44 -1.33
CA ILE A 59 13.26 9.01 -0.91
C ILE A 59 13.27 9.23 0.60
N LEU A 60 12.23 9.85 1.16
CA LEU A 60 12.13 10.10 2.60
C LEU A 60 12.20 8.80 3.43
N ARG A 61 11.49 7.75 3.00
CA ARG A 61 11.54 6.43 3.66
C ARG A 61 12.91 5.77 3.52
N HIS A 62 13.57 5.96 2.38
CA HIS A 62 14.91 5.47 2.14
C HIS A 62 15.92 6.16 3.07
N GLU A 63 15.93 7.49 3.12
CA GLU A 63 16.84 8.26 3.98
C GLU A 63 16.66 7.93 5.47
N ALA A 64 15.41 7.79 5.93
CA ALA A 64 15.09 7.38 7.30
C ALA A 64 15.69 6.01 7.67
N SER A 65 15.83 5.11 6.69
CA SER A 65 16.36 3.76 6.90
C SER A 65 17.90 3.68 6.77
N TYR A 66 18.52 4.60 6.03
CA TYR A 66 19.96 4.61 5.72
C TYR A 66 20.77 5.66 6.50
N SER A 67 20.16 6.30 7.50
CA SER A 67 20.82 7.28 8.36
C SER A 67 22.08 6.68 9.02
N LYS A 68 23.25 7.30 8.76
CA LYS A 68 24.59 6.77 9.12
C LYS A 68 24.87 6.66 10.63
N ASP A 69 24.01 7.23 11.46
CA ASP A 69 24.18 7.27 12.92
C ASP A 69 23.58 6.06 13.65
N VAL A 70 22.98 5.11 12.92
CA VAL A 70 22.30 3.96 13.52
C VAL A 70 23.22 2.74 13.55
N VAL A 71 23.62 2.34 14.75
CA VAL A 71 24.37 1.09 15.00
C VAL A 71 23.53 -0.08 14.48
N ALA A 72 24.12 -0.91 13.60
CA ALA A 72 23.49 -2.10 13.05
C ALA A 72 22.97 -3.01 14.19
N GLY A 73 21.65 -3.02 14.40
CA GLY A 73 20.98 -3.77 15.47
C GLY A 73 20.12 -2.95 16.44
N ALA A 74 20.16 -1.60 16.37
CA ALA A 74 19.41 -0.73 17.29
C ALA A 74 18.09 -0.16 16.72
N GLN A 75 17.74 -0.49 15.48
CA GLN A 75 16.53 0.04 14.84
C GLN A 75 15.35 -0.90 15.09
N GLU A 76 14.62 -0.69 16.19
CA GLU A 76 13.27 -1.23 16.29
C GLU A 76 12.42 -0.58 15.19
N LEU A 77 11.70 -1.39 14.41
CA LEU A 77 10.73 -0.88 13.44
C LEU A 77 9.73 0.01 14.20
N GLU A 78 9.39 1.16 13.65
CA GLU A 78 8.34 2.00 14.22
C GLU A 78 7.09 1.15 14.48
N VAL A 79 6.61 1.16 15.72
CA VAL A 79 5.47 0.35 16.14
C VAL A 79 4.20 0.92 15.49
N GLY A 80 3.86 0.44 14.30
CA GLY A 80 2.66 0.87 13.56
C GLY A 80 1.35 0.53 14.27
N GLY A 81 0.40 1.46 14.27
CA GLY A 81 -0.93 1.35 14.90
C GLY A 81 -2.06 0.86 13.97
N GLN A 82 -1.72 0.40 12.75
CA GLN A 82 -2.70 0.16 11.69
C GLN A 82 -3.70 -0.98 11.98
N TYR A 83 -3.31 -1.97 12.80
CA TYR A 83 -4.15 -3.13 13.13
C TYR A 83 -4.66 -3.13 14.57
N GLN A 84 -4.06 -2.33 15.46
CA GLN A 84 -4.42 -2.22 16.88
C GLN A 84 -4.12 -0.81 17.39
N TRP A 85 -5.05 -0.24 18.17
CA TRP A 85 -4.91 1.12 18.71
C TRP A 85 -3.83 1.10 19.77
N ARG A 86 -2.83 1.99 19.64
CA ARG A 86 -1.77 2.16 20.63
C ARG A 86 -1.44 3.64 20.77
N ARG A 87 -1.12 4.07 21.99
CA ARG A 87 -0.93 5.49 22.37
C ARG A 87 0.14 6.26 21.55
N HIS A 88 1.05 5.57 20.86
CA HIS A 88 2.14 6.16 20.07
C HIS A 88 2.11 5.78 18.57
N GLY A 89 1.06 5.10 18.10
CA GLY A 89 0.95 4.70 16.68
C GLY A 89 0.01 5.63 15.90
N ASN A 90 0.32 5.88 14.63
CA ASN A 90 -0.59 6.61 13.74
C ASN A 90 -1.93 5.85 13.59
N THR A 91 -2.96 6.51 14.13
CA THR A 91 -4.42 6.41 14.10
C THR A 91 -5.10 5.17 13.50
N ILE A 92 -5.91 4.48 14.34
CA ILE A 92 -7.20 3.93 13.87
C ILE A 92 -8.28 5.01 14.01
N SER A 93 -8.73 5.56 12.89
CA SER A 93 -9.93 6.40 12.84
C SER A 93 -11.11 5.47 12.61
N GLY A 94 -11.88 5.17 13.66
CA GLY A 94 -13.06 4.33 13.50
C GLY A 94 -13.79 3.86 14.76
N ILE A 95 -13.21 3.96 15.96
CA ILE A 95 -13.93 3.58 17.19
C ILE A 95 -14.06 4.82 18.09
N ARG A 96 -15.08 5.61 17.80
CA ARG A 96 -15.66 6.55 18.76
C ARG A 96 -16.47 5.71 19.74
N THR A 97 -15.87 5.29 20.86
CA THR A 97 -16.69 4.84 22.00
C THR A 97 -17.42 6.05 22.59
N PRO A 98 -18.66 5.87 23.07
CA PRO A 98 -19.47 6.96 23.65
C PRO A 98 -18.80 7.64 24.84
#